data_AF-A0A2G5W1S5-F1
#
_entry.id   AF-A0A2G5W1S5-F1
#
_cell.length_a   1.000
_cell.length_b   1.000
_cell.length_c   1.000
_cell.angle_alpha   90.00
_cell.angle_beta   90.00
_cell.angle_gamma   90.00
#
_symmetry.space_group_name_H-M   'P 1'
#
loop_
_entity.id
_entity.type
_entity.pdbx_description
1 polymer ?
#
loop_
_entity_poly.entity_id
_entity_poly.type
_entity_poly.pdbx_seq_one_letter_code
_entity_poly.pdbx_strand_id
1 'polypeptide(L)'
;MKRPFSIWSIIFIVLGLVALMVNWMTTEIIEPAILIGYFFLIFSVIFSFIAFLKMEEGVLKILSGVSFFIILLCLVLIEPLMFIYILTWLKNYF
;
A
#
# COMPACT_ATOMS: atom_id res chain seq x y z
N MET A 1 10.89 6.19 23.10
CA MET A 1 10.08 5.01 22.71
C MET A 1 10.39 4.63 21.28
N LYS A 2 10.82 3.39 21.02
CA LYS A 2 11.00 2.89 19.65
C LYS A 2 9.60 2.62 19.10
N ARG A 3 9.25 3.19 17.93
CA ARG A 3 7.95 3.06 17.26
C ARG A 3 8.08 2.16 16.02
N PRO A 4 8.49 0.89 16.17
CA PRO A 4 8.85 0.06 15.03
C PRO A 4 7.67 -0.13 14.09
N PHE A 5 6.43 -0.28 14.60
CA PHE A 5 5.28 -0.62 13.75
C PHE A 5 4.85 0.58 12.90
N SER A 6 4.81 1.78 13.47
CA SER A 6 4.56 3.01 12.70
C SER A 6 5.62 3.24 11.60
N ILE A 7 6.90 2.96 11.90
CA ILE A 7 8.00 3.12 10.93
C ILE A 7 7.87 2.09 9.80
N TRP A 8 7.66 0.81 10.14
CA TRP A 8 7.46 -0.25 9.15
C TRP A 8 6.27 0.05 8.23
N SER A 9 5.14 0.51 8.78
CA SER A 9 3.98 0.92 7.98
C SER A 9 4.34 1.98 6.94
N ILE A 10 5.12 3.00 7.32
CA ILE A 10 5.56 4.06 6.38
C ILE A 10 6.51 3.48 5.32
N ILE A 11 7.45 2.63 5.70
CA ILE A 11 8.37 1.97 4.75
C ILE A 11 7.56 1.17 3.72
N PHE A 12 6.58 0.40 4.16
CA PHE A 12 5.72 -0.37 3.26
C PHE A 12 4.86 0.52 2.36
N ILE A 13 4.38 1.67 2.84
CA ILE A 13 3.71 2.68 1.99
C ILE A 13 4.66 3.15 0.89
N VAL A 14 5.88 3.54 1.24
CA VAL A 14 6.85 4.06 0.27
C VAL A 14 7.19 3.00 -0.76
N LEU A 15 7.47 1.76 -0.33
CA LEU A 15 7.75 0.65 -1.24
C LEU A 15 6.57 0.32 -2.16
N GLY A 16 5.34 0.31 -1.61
CA GLY A 16 4.12 0.09 -2.40
C GLY A 16 3.92 1.17 -3.45
N LEU A 17 4.07 2.45 -3.07
CA LEU A 17 3.98 3.57 -4.01
C LEU A 17 5.06 3.55 -5.08
N VAL A 18 6.30 3.19 -4.73
CA VAL A 18 7.40 3.08 -5.70
C VAL A 18 7.08 1.99 -6.73
N ALA A 19 6.58 0.82 -6.30
CA ALA A 19 6.19 -0.24 -7.22
C ALA A 19 5.07 0.20 -8.20
N LEU A 20 4.09 0.94 -7.70
CA LEU A 20 3.00 1.50 -8.53
C LEU A 20 3.50 2.61 -9.47
N MET A 21 4.40 3.47 -9.01
CA MET A 21 5.04 4.48 -9.84
C MET A 21 5.85 3.88 -10.98
N VAL A 22 6.57 2.78 -10.73
CA VAL A 22 7.29 2.07 -11.79
C VAL A 22 6.33 1.63 -12.89
N ASN A 23 5.16 1.10 -12.53
CA ASN A 23 4.11 0.76 -13.50
C ASN A 23 3.58 1.99 -14.26
N TRP A 24 3.40 3.14 -13.61
CA TRP A 24 2.94 4.36 -14.29
C TRP A 24 3.98 4.99 -15.22
N MET A 25 5.27 4.74 -14.97
CA MET A 25 6.35 5.23 -15.83
C MET A 25 6.53 4.38 -17.09
N THR A 26 5.96 3.19 -17.14
CA THR A 26 6.02 2.31 -18.31
C THR A 26 4.77 2.44 -19.17
N THR A 27 4.95 2.33 -20.48
CA THR A 27 3.84 2.30 -21.45
C THR A 27 3.04 1.00 -21.39
N GLU A 28 3.66 -0.06 -20.86
CA GLU A 28 3.05 -1.37 -20.66
C GLU A 28 2.72 -1.58 -19.18
N ILE A 29 1.64 -2.32 -18.94
CA ILE A 29 1.24 -2.72 -17.59
C ILE A 29 2.18 -3.82 -17.11
N ILE A 30 2.83 -3.61 -15.96
CA ILE A 30 3.69 -4.60 -15.32
C ILE A 30 2.91 -5.24 -14.17
N GLU A 31 2.11 -6.28 -14.47
CA GLU A 31 1.19 -6.89 -13.52
C GLU A 31 1.87 -7.36 -12.22
N PRO A 32 3.06 -8.01 -12.27
CA PRO A 32 3.76 -8.41 -11.04
C PRO A 32 4.13 -7.22 -10.15
N ALA A 33 4.52 -6.08 -10.74
CA ALA A 33 4.89 -4.89 -9.98
C ALA A 33 3.67 -4.31 -9.27
N ILE A 34 2.52 -4.25 -9.94
CA ILE A 34 1.29 -3.73 -9.34
C ILE A 34 0.80 -4.67 -8.24
N LEU A 35 0.87 -5.98 -8.45
CA LEU A 35 0.53 -6.97 -7.43
C LEU A 35 1.40 -6.81 -6.17
N ILE A 36 2.72 -6.69 -6.34
CA ILE A 36 3.65 -6.43 -5.24
C ILE A 36 3.34 -5.09 -4.55
N GLY A 37 3.01 -4.06 -5.32
CA GLY A 37 2.58 -2.75 -4.82
C GLY A 37 1.37 -2.87 -3.90
N TYR A 38 0.33 -3.58 -4.34
CA TYR A 38 -0.85 -3.83 -3.51
C TYR A 38 -0.54 -4.65 -2.25
N PHE A 39 0.31 -5.68 -2.34
CA PHE A 39 0.73 -6.42 -1.14
C PHE A 39 1.44 -5.52 -0.12
N PHE A 40 2.35 -4.67 -0.55
CA PHE A 40 3.01 -3.72 0.35
C PHE A 40 2.03 -2.73 0.98
N LEU A 41 1.05 -2.24 0.23
CA LEU A 41 -0.01 -1.40 0.80
C LEU A 41 -0.83 -2.15 1.84
N ILE A 42 -1.21 -3.41 1.59
CA ILE A 42 -1.92 -4.26 2.56
C ILE A 42 -1.08 -4.46 3.83
N PHE A 43 0.21 -4.78 3.70
CA PHE A 43 1.08 -4.93 4.87
C PHE A 43 1.21 -3.63 5.65
N SER A 44 1.27 -2.48 4.98
CA SER A 44 1.29 -1.18 5.66
C SER A 44 0.07 -0.97 6.55
N VAL A 45 -1.12 -1.35 6.09
CA VAL A 45 -2.37 -1.29 6.88
C VAL A 45 -2.26 -2.12 8.14
N ILE A 46 -1.84 -3.38 7.97
CA ILE A 46 -1.69 -4.32 9.08
C ILE A 46 -0.76 -3.74 10.14
N PHE A 47 0.38 -3.18 9.72
CA PHE A 47 1.31 -2.54 10.65
C PHE A 47 0.76 -1.27 11.29
N SER A 48 -0.02 -0.47 10.56
CA SER A 48 -0.69 0.70 11.10
C SER A 48 -1.70 0.31 12.19
N PHE A 49 -2.57 -0.68 11.93
CA PHE A 49 -3.50 -1.20 12.93
C PHE A 49 -2.78 -1.79 14.14
N ILE A 50 -1.68 -2.53 13.94
CA ILE A 50 -0.88 -3.05 15.05
C ILE A 50 -0.31 -1.89 15.89
N ALA A 51 0.14 -0.79 15.28
CA ALA A 51 0.61 0.39 16.01
C ALA A 51 -0.50 1.04 16.85
N PHE A 52 -1.74 1.08 16.34
CA PHE A 52 -2.91 1.51 17.11
C PHE A 52 -3.22 0.56 18.27
N LEU A 53 -3.23 -0.76 18.04
CA LEU A 53 -3.51 -1.77 19.08
C LEU A 53 -2.45 -1.77 20.19
N LYS A 54 -1.17 -1.58 19.82
CA LYS A 54 -0.06 -1.46 20.78
C LYS A 54 0.01 -0.09 21.46
N MET A 55 -0.94 0.79 21.19
CA MET A 55 -1.03 2.13 21.75
C MET A 55 0.28 2.92 21.61
N GLU A 56 0.98 2.81 20.47
CA GLU A 56 2.22 3.57 20.25
C GLU A 56 1.95 5.06 20.49
N GLU A 57 2.72 5.70 21.37
CA GLU A 57 2.50 7.12 21.67
C GLU A 57 2.99 8.00 20.52
N GLY A 58 2.18 8.99 20.15
CA GLY A 58 2.56 10.06 19.22
C GLY A 58 1.72 10.15 17.94
N VAL A 59 1.98 11.23 17.19
CA VAL A 59 1.24 11.60 15.97
C VAL A 59 1.50 10.62 14.80
N LEU A 60 2.63 9.90 14.84
CA LEU A 60 3.06 8.98 13.78
C LEU A 60 2.06 7.85 13.47
N LYS A 61 1.36 7.30 14.47
CA LYS A 61 0.32 6.28 14.24
C LYS A 61 -0.87 6.86 13.45
N ILE A 62 -1.26 8.09 13.77
CA ILE A 62 -2.37 8.78 13.11
C ILE A 62 -1.95 9.11 11.68
N LEU A 63 -0.73 9.62 11.49
CA LEU A 63 -0.21 9.95 10.17
C LEU A 63 -0.11 8.72 9.27
N SER A 64 0.37 7.58 9.80
CA SER A 64 0.42 6.30 9.07
C SER A 64 -0.98 5.78 8.69
N GLY A 65 -1.95 5.87 9.59
CA GLY A 65 -3.32 5.45 9.29
C GLY A 65 -3.97 6.35 8.23
N VAL A 66 -3.86 7.67 8.41
CA VAL A 66 -4.42 8.67 7.49
C VAL A 66 -3.78 8.57 6.11
N SER A 67 -2.45 8.44 6.03
CA SER A 67 -1.75 8.32 4.74
C SER A 67 -2.20 7.09 3.96
N PHE A 68 -2.46 5.97 4.63
CA PHE A 68 -3.02 4.80 3.97
C PHE A 68 -4.38 5.09 3.33
N PHE A 69 -5.32 5.69 4.07
CA PHE A 69 -6.64 6.02 3.52
C PHE A 69 -6.57 7.00 2.34
N ILE A 70 -5.68 8.00 2.42
CA ILE A 70 -5.46 8.94 1.32
C ILE A 70 -4.93 8.21 0.08
N ILE A 71 -3.93 7.34 0.24
CA ILE A 71 -3.36 6.57 -0.88
C ILE A 71 -4.42 5.67 -1.51
N LEU A 72 -5.20 4.97 -0.69
CA LEU A 72 -6.25 4.08 -1.20
C LEU A 72 -7.34 4.86 -1.94
N LEU A 73 -7.72 6.04 -1.43
CA LEU A 73 -8.63 6.94 -2.12
C LEU A 73 -8.06 7.39 -3.48
N CYS A 74 -6.80 7.82 -3.52
CA CYS A 74 -6.14 8.19 -4.77
C CYS A 74 -6.12 7.04 -5.78
N LEU A 75 -5.85 5.81 -5.34
CA LEU A 75 -5.84 4.64 -6.22
C LEU A 75 -7.21 4.36 -6.82
N VAL A 76 -8.26 4.44 -6.01
CA VAL A 76 -9.65 4.27 -6.48
C VAL A 76 -10.04 5.38 -7.47
N LEU A 77 -9.55 6.60 -7.30
CA LEU A 77 -9.85 7.72 -8.20
C LEU A 77 -9.07 7.65 -9.53
N ILE A 78 -7.79 7.27 -9.48
CA ILE A 78 -6.91 7.27 -10.66
C ILE A 78 -7.17 6.04 -11.52
N GLU A 79 -7.24 4.85 -10.91
CA GLU A 79 -7.40 3.59 -11.64
C GLU A 79 -8.38 2.65 -10.92
N PRO A 80 -9.69 2.95 -10.93
CA PRO A 80 -10.71 2.21 -10.19
C PRO A 80 -10.78 0.72 -10.54
N LEU A 81 -10.41 0.36 -11.78
CA LEU A 81 -10.50 -1.01 -12.30
C LEU A 81 -9.18 -1.78 -12.24
N MET A 82 -8.07 -1.15 -11.86
CA MET A 82 -6.75 -1.80 -11.86
C MET A 82 -6.71 -3.00 -10.92
N PHE A 83 -7.36 -2.87 -9.76
CA PHE A 83 -7.50 -3.97 -8.81
C PHE A 83 -8.22 -5.17 -9.42
N ILE A 84 -9.32 -4.95 -10.16
CA ILE A 84 -10.08 -6.01 -10.83
C ILE A 84 -9.25 -6.65 -11.95
N TYR A 85 -8.52 -5.83 -12.70
CA TYR A 85 -7.62 -6.30 -13.76
C TYR A 85 -6.57 -7.28 -13.22
N ILE A 86 -5.90 -6.95 -12.12
CA ILE A 86 -4.89 -7.85 -11.51
C ILE A 86 -5.49 -9.13 -10.97
N LEU A 87 -6.69 -9.08 -10.37
CA LEU A 87 -7.38 -10.29 -9.96
C LEU A 87 -7.70 -11.19 -11.15
N THR A 88 -8.08 -10.60 -12.29
CA THR A 88 -8.37 -11.34 -13.53
C THR A 88 -7.10 -11.95 -14.11
N TRP A 89 -6.00 -11.19 -14.14
CA TRP A 89 -4.69 -11.68 -14.56
C TRP A 89 -4.21 -12.84 -13.67
N LEU A 90 -4.35 -12.72 -12.35
CA LEU A 90 -3.94 -13.75 -11.40
C LEU A 90 -4.73 -15.06 -11.63
N LYS A 91 -6.04 -14.95 -11.87
CA LYS A 91 -6.91 -16.07 -12.25
C LYS A 91 -6.53 -16.71 -13.58
N ASN A 92 -5.92 -15.97 -14.50
CA ASN A 92 -5.47 -16.56 -15.77
C ASN A 92 -4.22 -17.44 -15.58
N TYR A 93 -3.43 -17.19 -14.54
CA TYR A 93 -2.21 -17.94 -14.22
C TYR A 93 -2.45 -19.13 -13.25
N PHE A 94 -3.48 -19.07 -12.41
CA PHE A 94 -3.87 -20.09 -11.43
C PHE A 94 -5.19 -20.76 -11.80
#